data_AF-A0A1C5ZPI6-F1
#
_entry.id   AF-A0A1C5ZPI6-F1
#
_cell.length_a   1.000
_cell.length_b   1.000
_cell.length_c   1.000
_cell.angle_alpha   90.00
_cell.angle_beta   90.00
_cell.angle_gamma   90.00
#
_symmetry.space_group_name_H-M   'P 1'
#
loop_
_entity.id
_entity.type
_entity.pdbx_description
1 polymer ?
#
loop_
_entity_poly.entity_id
_entity_poly.type
_entity_poly.pdbx_seq_one_letter_code
_entity_poly.pdbx_strand_id
1 'polypeptide(L)'
;MKLSELMAGKTPSADYEGWVTADDWVLAIDTAARGDTETKVSDYEVVQMGVEGLDAQLNPVTSEKTYIRAGQSTQKTGAARSFAVTGDRYVGDPAQDYMLSHSIKYGTGNGVVVNYVYFCFLNGVGEKGQVSVIVNSDGGGNAGESSSVDIQLSKIGAEPEEYTYSAEEGI
;
A
#
# COMPACT_ATOMS: atom_id res chain seq x y z
N MET A 1 -9.67 0.57 -10.54
CA MET A 1 -10.99 0.22 -9.96
C MET A 1 -11.06 0.87 -8.61
N LYS A 2 -12.16 1.53 -8.28
CA LYS A 2 -12.31 2.20 -6.98
C LYS A 2 -12.53 1.20 -5.85
N LEU A 3 -12.12 1.58 -4.64
CA LEU A 3 -12.33 0.78 -3.45
C LEU A 3 -13.82 0.52 -3.17
N SER A 4 -14.67 1.53 -3.39
CA SER A 4 -16.13 1.39 -3.32
C SER A 4 -16.69 0.33 -4.27
N GLU A 5 -16.13 0.20 -5.48
CA GLU A 5 -16.55 -0.80 -6.46
C GLU A 5 -16.12 -2.21 -6.03
N LEU A 6 -14.90 -2.36 -5.52
CA LEU A 6 -14.40 -3.64 -5.01
C LEU A 6 -15.23 -4.14 -3.82
N MET A 7 -15.58 -3.22 -2.92
CA MET A 7 -16.32 -3.54 -1.69
C MET A 7 -17.84 -3.49 -1.87
N ALA A 8 -18.35 -3.23 -3.09
CA ALA A 8 -19.77 -3.13 -3.34
C ALA A 8 -20.51 -4.43 -2.97
N GLY A 9 -21.45 -4.32 -2.02
CA GLY A 9 -22.22 -5.47 -1.51
C GLY A 9 -21.40 -6.45 -0.66
N LYS A 10 -20.20 -6.06 -0.22
CA LYS A 10 -19.35 -6.84 0.68
C LYS A 10 -19.40 -6.24 2.07
N THR A 11 -19.49 -7.12 3.07
CA THR A 11 -19.49 -6.72 4.47
C THR A 11 -18.47 -7.58 5.19
N PRO A 12 -17.30 -7.03 5.55
CA PRO A 12 -16.32 -7.75 6.33
C PRO A 12 -16.89 -8.17 7.68
N SER A 13 -16.48 -9.33 8.17
CA SER A 13 -16.84 -9.84 9.49
C SER A 13 -15.71 -9.53 10.46
N ALA A 14 -15.92 -8.58 11.38
CA ALA A 14 -14.91 -8.21 12.38
C ALA A 14 -14.40 -9.41 13.19
N ASP A 15 -15.26 -10.41 13.42
CA ASP A 15 -14.95 -11.65 14.14
C ASP A 15 -14.50 -12.80 13.21
N TYR A 16 -14.07 -12.51 11.97
CA TYR A 16 -13.61 -13.56 11.06
C TYR A 16 -12.42 -14.33 11.65
N GLU A 17 -12.59 -15.65 11.78
CA GLU A 17 -11.56 -16.58 12.21
C GLU A 17 -11.35 -17.62 11.12
N GLY A 18 -10.14 -17.68 10.57
CA GLY A 18 -9.82 -18.58 9.47
C GLY A 18 -8.49 -18.26 8.82
N TRP A 19 -8.15 -19.03 7.80
CA TRP A 19 -6.99 -18.75 6.96
C TRP A 19 -7.25 -17.51 6.10
N VAL A 20 -6.20 -16.71 5.91
CA VAL A 20 -6.17 -15.53 5.06
C VAL A 20 -5.06 -15.76 4.03
N THR A 21 -5.32 -15.38 2.79
CA THR A 21 -4.39 -15.46 1.66
C THR A 21 -3.91 -14.05 1.27
N ALA A 22 -2.89 -13.97 0.41
CA ALA A 22 -2.44 -12.68 -0.09
C ALA A 22 -3.55 -11.92 -0.85
N ASP A 23 -4.42 -12.65 -1.55
CA ASP A 23 -5.55 -12.12 -2.33
C ASP A 23 -6.62 -11.46 -1.45
N ASP A 24 -6.67 -11.81 -0.16
CA ASP A 24 -7.60 -11.22 0.80
C ASP A 24 -7.12 -9.84 1.29
N TRP A 25 -5.90 -9.42 0.95
CA TRP A 25 -5.40 -8.09 1.31
C TRP A 25 -5.66 -7.08 0.21
N VAL A 26 -6.22 -5.93 0.58
CA VAL A 26 -6.53 -4.83 -0.32
C VAL A 26 -5.57 -3.69 -0.04
N LEU A 27 -4.80 -3.29 -1.06
CA LEU A 27 -4.06 -2.04 -1.08
C LEU A 27 -4.75 -1.07 -2.05
N ALA A 28 -5.11 0.12 -1.57
CA ALA A 28 -5.64 1.18 -2.42
C ALA A 28 -4.92 2.50 -2.16
N ILE A 29 -4.75 3.30 -3.21
CA ILE A 29 -4.01 4.57 -3.17
C ILE A 29 -4.87 5.73 -3.66
N ASP A 30 -4.61 6.90 -3.08
CA ASP A 30 -5.22 8.16 -3.51
C ASP A 30 -4.49 8.71 -4.75
N THR A 31 -5.08 8.48 -5.92
CA THR A 31 -4.58 9.02 -7.20
C THR A 31 -5.03 10.47 -7.43
N ALA A 32 -5.94 10.97 -6.61
CA ALA A 32 -6.47 12.33 -6.66
C ALA A 32 -5.88 13.24 -5.56
N ALA A 33 -4.87 12.78 -4.81
CA ALA A 33 -4.30 13.41 -3.61
C ALA A 33 -3.81 14.87 -3.77
N ARG A 34 -3.78 15.37 -5.01
CA ARG A 34 -3.39 16.75 -5.36
C ARG A 34 -4.57 17.64 -5.75
N GLY A 35 -5.81 17.18 -5.58
CA GLY A 35 -7.01 17.98 -5.77
C GLY A 35 -7.26 18.95 -4.61
N ASP A 36 -8.11 19.96 -4.84
CA ASP A 36 -8.47 20.97 -3.81
C ASP A 36 -9.39 20.41 -2.71
N THR A 37 -9.91 19.19 -2.90
CA THR A 37 -10.81 18.49 -1.97
C THR A 37 -10.17 17.22 -1.45
N GLU A 38 -10.33 16.95 -0.17
CA GLU A 38 -9.94 15.68 0.45
C GLU A 38 -10.64 14.51 -0.25
N THR A 39 -9.83 13.57 -0.77
CA THR A 39 -10.34 12.35 -1.40
C THR A 39 -10.85 11.41 -0.33
N LYS A 40 -12.09 10.92 -0.48
CA LYS A 40 -12.61 9.87 0.40
C LYS A 40 -11.87 8.56 0.14
N VAL A 41 -11.65 7.77 1.19
CA VAL A 41 -10.98 6.45 1.08
C VAL A 41 -11.70 5.51 0.11
N SER A 42 -13.03 5.61 0.00
CA SER A 42 -13.84 4.85 -0.96
C SER A 42 -13.60 5.20 -2.44
N ASP A 43 -13.02 6.37 -2.71
CA ASP A 43 -12.60 6.80 -4.04
C ASP A 43 -11.16 6.43 -4.37
N TYR A 44 -10.42 5.80 -3.45
CA TYR A 44 -9.05 5.36 -3.72
C TYR A 44 -9.06 4.25 -4.77
N GLU A 45 -8.02 4.23 -5.61
CA GLU A 45 -7.85 3.23 -6.65
C GLU A 45 -7.10 2.01 -6.11
N VAL A 46 -7.69 0.83 -6.32
CA VAL A 46 -7.15 -0.44 -5.84
C VAL A 46 -5.98 -0.90 -6.71
N VAL A 47 -4.87 -1.26 -6.07
CA VAL A 47 -3.68 -1.84 -6.69
C VAL A 47 -3.90 -3.35 -6.84
N GLN A 48 -4.51 -3.78 -7.96
CA GLN A 48 -4.88 -5.19 -8.18
C GLN A 48 -4.55 -5.71 -9.58
N MET A 49 -4.78 -4.93 -10.63
CA MET A 49 -4.70 -5.43 -12.00
C MET A 49 -3.25 -5.69 -12.37
N GLY A 50 -2.94 -6.87 -12.90
CA GLY A 50 -1.58 -7.24 -13.30
C GLY A 50 -0.59 -7.37 -12.13
N VAL A 51 -1.04 -7.25 -10.87
CA VAL A 51 -0.17 -7.42 -9.70
C VAL A 51 -0.05 -8.92 -9.41
N GLU A 52 1.17 -9.44 -9.50
CA GLU A 52 1.49 -10.83 -9.18
C GLU A 52 1.99 -10.99 -7.73
N GLY A 53 2.57 -9.92 -7.18
CA GLY A 53 3.10 -9.89 -5.83
C GLY A 53 2.84 -8.56 -5.14
N LEU A 54 2.24 -8.64 -3.95
CA LEU A 54 2.10 -7.54 -3.00
C LEU A 54 2.79 -7.95 -1.70
N ASP A 55 4.05 -7.57 -1.53
CA ASP A 55 4.81 -7.87 -0.31
C ASP A 55 4.78 -6.69 0.66
N ALA A 56 4.03 -6.85 1.74
CA ALA A 56 3.84 -5.83 2.76
C ALA A 56 4.76 -6.08 3.96
N GLN A 57 5.82 -5.27 4.08
CA GLN A 57 6.91 -5.48 5.03
C GLN A 57 6.94 -4.42 6.14
N LEU A 58 7.16 -4.89 7.38
CA LEU A 58 7.44 -4.05 8.54
C LEU A 58 8.91 -4.20 8.93
N ASN A 59 9.63 -3.08 8.90
CA ASN A 59 11.05 -3.01 9.18
C ASN A 59 11.26 -2.32 10.54
N PRO A 60 11.38 -3.07 11.64
CA PRO A 60 11.57 -2.49 12.96
C PRO A 60 12.96 -1.83 13.07
N VAL A 61 13.00 -0.66 13.68
CA VAL A 61 14.26 -0.01 14.08
C VAL A 61 14.48 -0.32 15.55
N THR A 62 15.66 -0.81 15.90
CA THR A 62 16.02 -1.15 17.28
C THR A 62 17.25 -0.37 17.74
N SER A 63 17.40 -0.25 19.05
CA SER A 63 18.62 0.23 19.69
C SER A 63 19.04 -0.76 20.76
N GLU A 64 20.33 -1.07 20.77
CA GLU A 64 20.91 -2.07 21.67
C GLU A 64 21.79 -1.39 22.72
N LYS A 65 21.65 -1.82 23.97
CA LYS A 65 22.49 -1.38 25.09
C LYS A 65 22.94 -2.59 25.90
N THR A 66 24.21 -2.62 26.28
CA THR A 66 24.74 -3.64 27.19
C THR A 66 24.85 -3.08 28.59
N TYR A 67 24.09 -3.65 29.52
CA TYR A 67 24.06 -3.24 30.92
C TYR A 67 24.98 -4.12 31.77
N ILE A 68 25.70 -3.51 32.71
CA ILE A 68 26.53 -4.22 33.68
C ILE A 68 25.64 -5.20 34.48
N ARG A 69 25.99 -6.49 34.48
CA ARG A 69 25.29 -7.63 35.14
C ARG A 69 23.93 -8.02 34.56
N ALA A 70 23.32 -7.23 33.68
CA ALA A 70 22.06 -7.57 33.01
C ALA A 70 22.23 -7.98 31.53
N GLY A 71 23.42 -7.75 30.94
CA GLY A 71 23.72 -8.20 29.58
C GLY A 71 23.15 -7.28 28.49
N GLN A 72 23.02 -7.81 27.28
CA GLN A 72 22.45 -7.07 26.14
C GLN A 72 20.95 -6.87 26.30
N SER A 73 20.47 -5.67 25.97
CA SER A 73 19.07 -5.28 25.99
C SER A 73 18.74 -4.56 24.69
N THR A 74 17.71 -5.06 24.00
CA THR A 74 17.25 -4.53 22.72
C THR A 74 15.92 -3.81 22.93
N GLN A 75 15.82 -2.57 22.47
CA GLN A 75 14.59 -1.77 22.51
C GLN A 75 14.17 -1.40 21.08
N LYS A 76 12.91 -1.64 20.71
CA LYS A 76 12.33 -1.13 19.46
C LYS A 76 12.12 0.38 19.60
N THR A 77 12.69 1.16 18.68
CA THR A 77 12.65 2.63 18.68
C THR A 77 11.82 3.21 17.54
N GLY A 78 11.43 2.39 16.55
CA GLY A 78 10.56 2.81 15.47
C GLY A 78 10.17 1.64 14.56
N ALA A 79 9.40 1.95 13.51
CA ALA A 79 9.09 1.03 12.43
C ALA A 79 9.03 1.79 11.10
N ALA A 80 9.59 1.18 10.06
CA ALA A 80 9.30 1.54 8.68
C ALA A 80 8.32 0.52 8.08
N ARG A 81 7.50 0.98 7.14
CA ARG A 81 6.57 0.15 6.37
C ARG A 81 6.91 0.28 4.89
N SER A 82 6.92 -0.83 4.18
CA SER A 82 7.10 -0.83 2.73
C SER A 82 6.17 -1.84 2.06
N PHE A 83 5.74 -1.53 0.85
CA PHE A 83 5.00 -2.43 -0.02
C PHE A 83 5.77 -2.59 -1.33
N ALA A 84 6.15 -3.81 -1.68
CA ALA A 84 6.68 -4.12 -3.00
C ALA A 84 5.52 -4.61 -3.89
N VAL A 85 5.26 -3.88 -4.96
CA VAL A 85 4.22 -4.16 -5.94
C VAL A 85 4.92 -4.59 -7.22
N THR A 86 4.83 -5.87 -7.54
CA THR A 86 5.45 -6.45 -8.74
C THR A 86 4.42 -7.18 -9.60
N GLY A 87 4.64 -7.20 -10.90
CA GLY A 87 3.83 -7.97 -11.83
C GLY A 87 3.92 -7.43 -13.24
N ASP A 88 2.82 -7.52 -13.97
CA ASP A 88 2.71 -7.12 -15.36
C ASP A 88 2.05 -5.74 -15.51
N ARG A 89 2.56 -4.97 -16.47
CA ARG A 89 2.04 -3.68 -16.85
C ARG A 89 0.65 -3.84 -17.46
N TYR A 90 -0.36 -3.27 -16.82
CA TYR A 90 -1.72 -3.21 -17.34
C TYR A 90 -2.13 -1.77 -17.64
N VAL A 91 -2.08 -1.37 -18.92
CA VAL A 91 -2.48 -0.02 -19.36
C VAL A 91 -3.99 0.14 -19.23
N GLY A 92 -4.44 1.20 -18.57
CA GLY A 92 -5.84 1.45 -18.27
C GLY A 92 -6.26 1.07 -16.84
N ASP A 93 -5.35 0.50 -16.04
CA ASP A 93 -5.54 0.45 -14.59
C ASP A 93 -5.17 1.81 -13.97
N PRO A 94 -6.12 2.53 -13.34
CA PRO A 94 -5.86 3.88 -12.85
C PRO A 94 -4.75 3.96 -11.79
N ALA A 95 -4.62 2.94 -10.93
CA ALA A 95 -3.58 2.92 -9.89
C ALA A 95 -2.19 2.75 -10.51
N GLN A 96 -2.00 1.76 -11.38
CA GLN A 96 -0.74 1.60 -12.12
C GLN A 96 -0.43 2.82 -12.98
N ASP A 97 -1.41 3.31 -13.75
CA ASP A 97 -1.22 4.43 -14.67
C ASP A 97 -0.79 5.70 -13.92
N TYR A 98 -1.33 5.93 -12.72
CA TYR A 98 -0.91 7.03 -11.85
C TYR A 98 0.52 6.82 -11.33
N MET A 99 0.82 5.66 -10.73
CA MET A 99 2.15 5.37 -10.18
C MET A 99 3.25 5.42 -11.24
N LEU A 100 2.93 5.04 -12.48
CA LEU A 100 3.86 5.03 -13.62
C LEU A 100 3.78 6.32 -14.47
N SER A 101 3.02 7.32 -14.02
CA SER A 101 2.96 8.62 -14.68
C SER A 101 4.32 9.33 -14.64
N HIS A 102 4.57 10.20 -15.62
CA HIS A 102 5.85 10.94 -15.70
C HIS A 102 6.12 11.78 -14.45
N SER A 103 5.05 12.35 -13.85
CA SER A 103 5.13 13.13 -12.61
C SER A 103 5.53 12.32 -11.39
N ILE A 104 5.27 11.02 -11.38
CA ILE A 104 5.66 10.14 -10.27
C ILE A 104 7.03 9.53 -10.55
N LYS A 105 7.26 8.96 -11.74
CA LYS A 105 8.53 8.33 -12.12
C LYS A 105 9.74 9.25 -11.95
N TYR A 106 9.60 10.52 -12.31
CA TYR A 106 10.66 11.53 -12.20
C TYR A 106 10.36 12.58 -11.12
N GLY A 107 9.29 12.38 -10.35
CA GLY A 107 8.93 13.26 -9.25
C GLY A 107 9.91 13.13 -8.09
N THR A 108 9.93 14.13 -7.21
CA THR A 108 10.75 14.11 -6.00
C THR A 108 10.01 14.71 -4.81
N GLY A 109 10.45 14.36 -3.60
CA GLY A 109 9.89 14.87 -2.35
C GLY A 109 8.39 14.63 -2.24
N ASN A 110 7.65 15.64 -1.80
CA ASN A 110 6.19 15.57 -1.66
C ASN A 110 5.44 15.32 -2.98
N GLY A 111 6.11 15.48 -4.13
CA GLY A 111 5.51 15.16 -5.42
C GLY A 111 5.19 13.68 -5.60
N VAL A 112 5.90 12.78 -4.95
CA VAL A 112 5.69 11.33 -5.11
C VAL A 112 4.95 10.71 -3.94
N VAL A 113 4.43 11.53 -3.03
CA VAL A 113 3.72 11.08 -1.84
C VAL A 113 2.24 10.88 -2.17
N VAL A 114 1.70 9.73 -1.76
CA VAL A 114 0.28 9.39 -1.85
C VAL A 114 -0.24 8.87 -0.53
N ASN A 115 -1.52 9.12 -0.28
CA ASN A 115 -2.25 8.46 0.79
C ASN A 115 -2.56 7.02 0.37
N TYR A 116 -2.54 6.09 1.30
CA TYR A 116 -2.91 4.70 1.07
C TYR A 116 -3.79 4.16 2.18
N VAL A 117 -4.50 3.08 1.86
CA VAL A 117 -5.15 2.19 2.82
C VAL A 117 -4.75 0.76 2.50
N TYR A 118 -4.45 -0.02 3.55
CA TYR A 118 -4.11 -1.43 3.43
C TYR A 118 -4.87 -2.23 4.50
N PHE A 119 -5.76 -3.12 4.09
CA PHE A 119 -6.61 -3.87 5.03
C PHE A 119 -6.98 -5.25 4.51
N CYS A 120 -7.40 -6.12 5.42
CA CYS A 120 -7.91 -7.44 5.07
C CYS A 120 -9.38 -7.35 4.68
N PHE A 121 -9.71 -7.80 3.48
CA PHE A 121 -11.05 -7.85 2.90
C PHE A 121 -12.06 -8.61 3.77
N LEU A 122 -11.60 -9.64 4.50
CA LEU A 122 -12.46 -10.55 5.25
C LEU A 122 -12.93 -9.96 6.58
N ASN A 123 -12.07 -9.21 7.28
CA ASN A 123 -12.39 -8.63 8.60
C ASN A 123 -12.46 -7.10 8.60
N GLY A 124 -12.01 -6.44 7.54
CA GLY A 124 -12.01 -4.99 7.39
C GLY A 124 -10.87 -4.29 8.12
N VAL A 125 -10.04 -5.01 8.87
CA VAL A 125 -9.01 -4.44 9.74
C VAL A 125 -7.72 -4.20 8.96
N GLY A 126 -7.12 -3.04 9.18
CA GLY A 126 -5.89 -2.64 8.52
C GLY A 126 -5.32 -1.34 9.05
N GLU A 127 -4.63 -0.63 8.15
CA GLU A 127 -3.98 0.64 8.41
C GLU A 127 -4.17 1.62 7.25
N LYS A 128 -4.07 2.91 7.55
CA LYS A 128 -3.99 3.99 6.56
C LYS A 128 -2.80 4.89 6.86
N GLY A 129 -2.24 5.52 5.84
CA GLY A 129 -1.12 6.44 6.02
C GLY A 129 -0.63 7.03 4.72
N GLN A 130 0.63 7.44 4.71
CA GLN A 130 1.29 8.02 3.54
C GLN A 130 2.51 7.22 3.13
N VAL A 131 2.69 7.08 1.82
CA VAL A 131 3.84 6.42 1.20
C VAL A 131 4.42 7.29 0.10
N SER A 132 5.73 7.24 -0.05
CA SER A 132 6.43 7.71 -1.24
C SER A 132 6.42 6.58 -2.27
N VAL A 133 5.95 6.88 -3.47
CA VAL A 133 6.00 5.96 -4.62
C VAL A 133 7.40 6.01 -5.23
N ILE A 134 8.03 4.83 -5.36
CA ILE A 134 9.35 4.66 -5.95
C ILE A 134 9.20 3.65 -7.09
N VAL A 135 9.44 4.08 -8.31
CA VAL A 135 9.35 3.20 -9.49
C VAL A 135 10.74 2.68 -9.81
N ASN A 136 10.93 1.37 -9.66
CA ASN A 136 12.18 0.69 -9.97
C ASN A 136 12.23 0.21 -11.43
N SER A 137 11.07 -0.20 -11.97
CA SER A 137 10.90 -0.62 -13.36
C SER A 137 9.48 -0.28 -13.86
N ASP A 138 9.37 0.27 -15.07
CA ASP A 138 8.10 0.66 -15.72
C ASP A 138 7.84 -0.03 -17.06
N GLY A 139 8.50 -1.16 -17.31
CA GLY A 139 8.28 -1.98 -18.49
C GLY A 139 9.46 -2.88 -18.86
N GLY A 140 9.96 -3.65 -17.90
CA GLY A 140 11.06 -4.61 -18.11
C GLY A 140 10.61 -5.86 -18.86
N GLY A 141 11.55 -6.72 -19.25
CA GLY A 141 11.25 -8.02 -19.88
C GLY A 141 11.92 -8.23 -21.23
N ASN A 142 11.94 -9.49 -21.70
CA ASN A 142 12.49 -9.85 -23.01
C ASN A 142 11.45 -9.67 -24.13
N ALA A 143 11.93 -9.67 -25.38
CA ALA A 143 11.04 -9.62 -26.53
C ALA A 143 10.08 -10.82 -26.55
N GLY A 144 8.78 -10.53 -26.54
CA GLY A 144 7.71 -11.54 -26.55
C GLY A 144 7.17 -11.93 -25.17
N GLU A 145 7.74 -11.40 -24.09
CA GLU A 145 7.23 -11.55 -22.72
C GLU A 145 6.29 -10.39 -22.35
N SER A 146 5.51 -10.58 -21.28
CA SER A 146 4.79 -9.47 -20.65
C SER A 146 5.77 -8.42 -20.15
N SER A 147 5.34 -7.15 -20.18
CA SER A 147 6.15 -6.04 -19.72
C SER A 147 6.03 -5.92 -18.20
N SER A 148 7.13 -6.09 -17.47
CA SER A 148 7.10 -6.15 -16.00
C SER A 148 7.19 -4.76 -15.35
N VAL A 149 6.52 -4.63 -14.21
CA VAL A 149 6.55 -3.46 -13.33
C VAL A 149 7.12 -3.82 -11.97
N ASP A 150 7.89 -2.91 -11.39
CA ASP A 150 8.43 -3.01 -10.04
C ASP A 150 8.31 -1.63 -9.38
N ILE A 151 7.43 -1.54 -8.38
CA ILE A 151 7.12 -0.32 -7.67
C ILE A 151 7.24 -0.60 -6.17
N GLN A 152 7.99 0.25 -5.48
CA GLN A 152 8.11 0.23 -4.03
C GLN A 152 7.38 1.43 -3.42
N LEU A 153 6.44 1.16 -2.52
CA LEU A 153 5.79 2.18 -1.71
C LEU A 153 6.43 2.20 -0.33
N SER A 154 7.10 3.29 0.04
CA SER A 154 7.80 3.40 1.33
C SER A 154 7.14 4.42 2.24
N LYS A 155 6.81 4.04 3.47
CA LYS A 155 6.14 4.92 4.44
C LYS A 155 6.95 6.19 4.68
N ILE A 156 6.24 7.31 4.69
CA ILE A 156 6.75 8.64 4.97
C ILE A 156 5.84 9.35 5.97
N GLY A 157 6.40 10.28 6.73
CA GLY A 157 5.64 11.07 7.69
C GLY A 157 5.31 10.29 8.97
N ALA A 158 4.10 10.50 9.48
CA ALA A 158 3.63 9.91 10.72
C ALA A 158 3.54 8.37 10.65
N GLU A 159 3.46 7.72 11.80
CA GLU A 159 3.11 6.30 11.84
C GLU A 159 1.72 6.09 11.21
N PRO A 160 1.51 4.99 10.46
CA PRO A 160 0.19 4.63 9.98
C PRO A 160 -0.80 4.55 11.14
N GLU A 161 -2.03 4.99 10.88
CA GLU A 161 -3.14 4.91 11.83
C GLU A 161 -3.93 3.63 11.59
N GLU A 162 -4.54 3.11 12.66
CA GLU A 162 -5.48 1.99 12.55
C GLU A 162 -6.64 2.37 11.62
N TYR A 163 -7.02 1.43 10.78
CA TYR A 163 -8.14 1.56 9.88
C TYR A 163 -9.05 0.34 10.02
N THR A 164 -10.36 0.58 10.01
CA THR A 164 -11.34 -0.47 9.92
C THR A 164 -12.34 -0.06 8.85
N TYR A 165 -12.41 -0.84 7.76
CA TYR A 165 -13.37 -0.61 6.70
C TYR A 165 -14.79 -0.68 7.28
N SER A 166 -15.55 0.40 7.15
CA SER A 166 -16.97 0.43 7.45
C SER A 166 -17.77 0.56 6.15
N ALA A 167 -18.85 -0.21 6.02
CA ALA A 167 -19.69 -0.17 4.82
C ALA A 167 -20.33 1.22 4.59
N GLU A 168 -20.44 2.06 5.63
CA GLU A 168 -20.93 3.45 5.52
C GLU A 168 -19.92 4.39 4.85
N GLU A 169 -18.62 4.11 4.94
CA GLU A 169 -17.59 4.87 4.20
C GLU A 169 -17.56 4.51 2.70
N GLY A 170 -18.14 3.36 2.33
CA GLY A 170 -18.23 2.84 0.97
C GLY A 170 -19.44 3.29 0.14
N ILE A 171 -20.32 4.14 0.69
CA ILE A 171 -21.56 4.64 0.05
C ILE A 171 -21.47 6.13 -0.27
#